data_AF-A0A3D8HUL7-F1
#
_entry.id   AF-A0A3D8HUL7-F1
#
_cell.length_a   1.000
_cell.length_b   1.000
_cell.length_c   1.000
_cell.angle_alpha   90.00
_cell.angle_beta   90.00
_cell.angle_gamma   90.00
#
_symmetry.space_group_name_H-M   'P 1'
#
loop_
_entity.id
_entity.type
_entity.pdbx_description
1 polymer ?
#
loop_
_entity_poly.entity_id
_entity_poly.type
_entity_poly.pdbx_seq_one_letter_code
_entity_poly.pdbx_strand_id
1 'polypeptide(L)'
;MSESIEINIEDRRFSISLAPLSARAQSEIRAFFSPDNEQKRVKIVELLQAYITKSEEHARLHQSLEHLYSEIEQTQKASKAEASNIDSPQIDILSSENL
;
A
#
# COMPACT_ATOMS: atom_id res chain seq x y z
N MET A 1 22.79 13.57 2.53
CA MET A 1 21.75 14.54 2.97
C MET A 1 21.71 14.51 4.49
N SER A 2 21.52 15.65 5.16
CA SER A 2 21.50 15.70 6.63
C SER A 2 20.35 14.86 7.18
N GLU A 3 20.58 14.06 8.22
CA GLU A 3 19.51 13.25 8.82
C GLU A 3 18.44 14.10 9.51
N SER A 4 18.75 15.36 9.86
CA SER A 4 17.79 16.29 10.45
C SER A 4 17.45 17.45 9.52
N ILE A 5 16.28 18.06 9.76
CA ILE A 5 15.83 19.31 9.12
C ILE A 5 15.36 20.32 10.16
N GLU A 6 15.52 21.59 9.83
CA GLU A 6 14.94 22.70 10.60
C GLU A 6 13.56 23.04 10.04
N ILE A 7 12.56 23.12 10.91
CA ILE A 7 11.17 23.45 10.55
C ILE A 7 10.69 24.66 11.35
N ASN A 8 9.73 25.40 10.79
CA ASN A 8 9.11 26.55 11.45
C ASN A 8 7.60 26.32 11.57
N ILE A 9 7.10 26.20 12.81
CA ILE A 9 5.67 26.07 13.11
C ILE A 9 5.24 27.27 13.96
N GLU A 10 4.33 28.09 13.45
CA GLU A 10 3.79 29.26 14.16
C GLU A 10 4.85 30.13 14.87
N ASP A 11 5.93 30.46 14.14
CA ASP A 11 7.07 31.27 14.60
C ASP A 11 8.05 30.56 15.55
N ARG A 12 7.83 29.27 15.83
CA ARG A 12 8.77 28.45 16.61
C ARG A 12 9.58 27.57 15.68
N ARG A 13 10.89 27.55 15.91
CA ARG A 13 11.82 26.68 15.18
C ARG A 13 12.03 25.38 15.93
N PHE A 14 12.03 24.28 15.18
CA PHE A 14 12.31 22.95 15.70
C PHE A 14 13.29 22.25 14.78
N SER A 15 14.13 21.41 15.36
CA SER A 15 14.94 20.46 14.62
C SER A 15 14.31 19.08 14.74
N ILE A 16 14.05 18.41 13.63
CA ILE A 16 13.51 17.06 13.62
C ILE A 16 14.44 16.11 12.88
N SER A 17 14.59 14.90 13.40
CA SER A 17 15.32 13.83 12.72
C SER A 17 14.40 13.10 11.75
N LEU A 18 14.90 12.86 10.55
CA LEU A 18 14.30 12.09 9.47
C LEU A 18 14.93 10.69 9.35
N ALA A 19 15.91 10.35 10.19
CA ALA A 19 16.60 9.05 10.19
C ALA A 19 15.67 7.82 10.20
N PRO A 20 14.53 7.79 10.95
CA PRO A 20 13.68 6.60 10.97
C PRO A 20 12.80 6.44 9.71
N LEU A 21 12.85 7.39 8.77
CA LEU A 21 11.94 7.44 7.63
C LEU A 21 12.57 6.89 6.36
N SER A 22 11.74 6.29 5.49
CA SER A 22 12.16 5.89 4.15
C SER A 22 12.56 7.10 3.30
N ALA A 23 13.44 6.92 2.30
CA ALA A 23 13.90 8.01 1.44
C ALA A 23 12.76 8.80 0.78
N ARG A 24 11.67 8.11 0.40
CA ARG A 24 10.45 8.74 -0.12
C ARG A 24 9.80 9.65 0.93
N ALA A 25 9.57 9.15 2.14
CA ALA A 25 8.98 9.94 3.22
C ALA A 25 9.87 11.13 3.62
N GLN A 26 11.21 10.94 3.63
CA GLN A 26 12.15 12.04 3.86
C GLN A 26 11.99 13.14 2.80
N SER A 27 11.85 12.77 1.52
CA SER A 27 11.63 13.72 0.42
C SER A 27 10.31 14.47 0.58
N GLU A 28 9.21 13.75 0.88
CA GLU A 28 7.89 14.36 1.08
C GLU A 28 7.89 15.36 2.25
N ILE A 29 8.50 15.02 3.39
CA ILE A 29 8.60 15.93 4.54
C ILE A 29 9.44 17.16 4.21
N ARG A 30 10.57 16.99 3.50
CA ARG A 30 11.40 18.13 3.05
C ARG A 30 10.62 19.04 2.12
N ALA A 31 9.90 18.50 1.14
CA ALA A 31 9.09 19.28 0.22
C ALA A 31 7.96 20.04 0.94
N PHE A 32 7.38 19.46 1.99
CA PHE A 32 6.35 20.11 2.78
C PHE A 32 6.86 21.31 3.59
N PHE A 33 8.01 21.18 4.25
CA PHE A 33 8.58 22.25 5.10
C PHE A 33 9.52 23.21 4.36
N SER A 34 10.03 22.81 3.20
CA SER A 34 10.97 23.58 2.38
C SER A 34 10.64 23.49 0.88
N PRO A 35 9.44 23.95 0.45
CA PRO A 35 9.12 24.02 -0.98
C PRO A 35 10.14 24.91 -1.69
N ASP A 36 10.62 24.46 -2.86
CA ASP A 36 11.65 25.15 -3.65
C ASP A 36 12.95 25.47 -2.91
N ASN A 37 13.26 24.70 -1.85
CA ASN A 37 14.37 24.90 -0.92
C ASN A 37 14.29 26.18 -0.06
N GLU A 38 13.12 26.81 0.03
CA GLU A 38 12.86 27.93 0.94
C GLU A 38 12.10 27.46 2.17
N GLN A 39 12.55 27.84 3.38
CA GLN A 39 11.91 27.40 4.61
C GLN A 39 10.51 28.02 4.76
N LYS A 40 9.48 27.18 4.66
CA LYS A 40 8.09 27.58 4.83
C LYS A 40 7.76 27.73 6.32
N ARG A 41 7.09 28.82 6.66
CA ARG A 41 6.37 28.93 7.93
C ARG A 41 5.05 28.15 7.82
N VAL A 42 4.91 27.12 8.65
CA VAL A 42 3.74 26.25 8.68
C VAL A 42 2.83 26.63 9.85
N LYS A 43 1.53 26.74 9.64
CA LYS A 43 0.53 26.91 10.71
C LYS A 43 0.14 25.54 11.29
N ILE A 44 -0.32 25.50 12.55
CA ILE A 44 -0.77 24.24 13.16
C ILE A 44 -1.91 23.61 12.34
N VAL A 45 -2.84 24.42 11.83
CA VAL A 45 -3.94 23.93 10.98
C VAL A 45 -3.45 23.25 9.70
N GLU A 46 -2.38 23.75 9.07
CA GLU A 46 -1.81 23.14 7.87
C GLU A 46 -1.15 21.79 8.20
N LEU A 47 -0.50 21.69 9.35
CA LEU A 47 0.08 20.43 9.83
C LEU A 47 -1.01 19.39 10.12
N LEU A 48 -2.10 19.79 10.75
CA LEU A 48 -3.26 18.92 11.02
C LEU A 48 -3.91 18.44 9.71
N GLN A 49 -4.08 19.33 8.73
CA GLN A 49 -4.61 18.97 7.42
C GLN A 49 -3.69 17.98 6.69
N ALA A 50 -2.38 18.21 6.72
CA ALA A 50 -1.41 17.30 6.13
C ALA A 50 -1.45 15.91 6.78
N TYR A 51 -1.57 15.86 8.11
CA TYR A 51 -1.73 14.61 8.85
C TYR A 51 -2.99 13.85 8.44
N ILE A 52 -4.16 14.51 8.45
CA ILE A 52 -5.44 13.91 8.04
C ILE A 52 -5.33 13.35 6.62
N THR A 53 -4.79 14.14 5.69
CA THR A 53 -4.63 13.74 4.28
C THR A 53 -3.78 12.48 4.15
N LYS A 54 -2.64 12.41 4.88
CA LYS A 54 -1.76 11.24 4.85
C LYS A 54 -2.40 10.01 5.50
N SER A 55 -3.18 10.20 6.55
CA SER A 55 -3.97 9.11 7.16
C SER A 55 -5.05 8.57 6.21
N GLU A 56 -5.75 9.43 5.48
CA GLU A 56 -6.73 9.03 4.47
C GLU A 56 -6.09 8.31 3.27
N GLU A 57 -4.93 8.78 2.81
CA GLU A 57 -4.12 8.07 1.80
C GLU A 57 -3.75 6.66 2.28
N HIS A 58 -3.26 6.53 3.51
CA HIS A 58 -2.90 5.23 4.09
C HIS A 58 -4.12 4.30 4.20
N ALA A 59 -5.26 4.79 4.67
CA ALA A 59 -6.49 4.01 4.76
C ALA A 59 -6.94 3.48 3.39
N ARG A 60 -6.92 4.32 2.36
CA ARG A 60 -7.25 3.92 0.98
C ARG A 60 -6.29 2.88 0.42
N LEU A 61 -4.99 3.02 0.71
CA LEU A 61 -3.99 2.04 0.29
C LEU A 61 -4.25 0.68 0.94
N HIS A 62 -4.55 0.67 2.24
CA HIS A 62 -4.88 -0.55 2.98
C HIS A 62 -6.10 -1.25 2.37
N GLN A 63 -7.19 -0.50 2.15
CA GLN A 63 -8.42 -1.04 1.57
C GLN A 63 -8.18 -1.60 0.15
N SER A 64 -7.37 -0.91 -0.66
CA SER A 64 -7.02 -1.38 -2.01
C SER A 64 -6.23 -2.69 -1.97
N LEU A 65 -5.32 -2.84 -1.00
CA LEU A 65 -4.55 -4.07 -0.81
C LEU A 65 -5.45 -5.22 -0.36
N GLU A 66 -6.34 -4.99 0.62
CA GLU A 66 -7.31 -6.00 1.06
C GLU A 66 -8.18 -6.49 -0.09
N HIS A 67 -8.64 -5.56 -0.95
CA HIS A 67 -9.40 -5.91 -2.13
C HIS A 67 -8.60 -6.78 -3.11
N LEU A 68 -7.38 -6.37 -3.44
CA LEU A 68 -6.48 -7.14 -4.31
C LEU A 68 -6.21 -8.54 -3.77
N TYR A 69 -5.95 -8.69 -2.47
CA TYR A 69 -5.76 -10.00 -1.85
C TYR A 69 -7.00 -10.88 -1.97
N SER A 70 -8.20 -10.31 -1.80
CA SER A 70 -9.45 -11.04 -1.98
C SER A 70 -9.64 -11.53 -3.42
N GLU A 71 -9.32 -10.71 -4.42
CA GLU A 71 -9.40 -11.08 -5.83
C GLU A 71 -8.43 -12.22 -6.19
N ILE A 72 -7.19 -12.15 -5.68
CA ILE A 72 -6.19 -13.21 -5.84
C ILE A 72 -6.70 -14.52 -5.23
N GLU A 73 -7.23 -14.47 -4.02
CA GLU A 73 -7.76 -15.65 -3.32
C GLU A 73 -8.94 -16.28 -4.08
N GLN A 74 -9.85 -15.47 -4.59
CA GLN A 74 -11.00 -15.93 -5.39
C GLN A 74 -10.54 -16.58 -6.70
N THR A 75 -9.55 -15.99 -7.38
CA THR A 75 -8.99 -16.53 -8.63
C THR A 75 -8.30 -17.89 -8.39
N GLN A 76 -7.56 -18.02 -7.29
CA GLN A 76 -6.95 -19.29 -6.89
C GLN A 76 -7.99 -20.36 -6.52
N LYS A 77 -9.09 -19.97 -5.88
CA LYS A 77 -10.20 -20.90 -5.58
C LYS A 77 -10.92 -21.36 -6.84
N ALA A 78 -11.17 -20.46 -7.79
CA ALA A 78 -11.81 -20.78 -9.07
C ALA A 78 -10.97 -21.75 -9.91
N SER A 79 -9.67 -21.47 -10.07
CA SER A 79 -8.74 -22.36 -10.79
C SER A 79 -8.59 -23.74 -10.15
N LYS A 80 -8.69 -23.84 -8.82
CA LYS A 80 -8.65 -25.13 -8.11
C LYS A 80 -9.94 -25.94 -8.27
N ALA A 81 -11.10 -25.28 -8.36
CA ALA A 81 -12.38 -25.93 -8.59
C ALA A 81 -12.50 -26.49 -10.02
N GLU A 82 -11.94 -25.79 -11.01
CA GLU A 82 -11.87 -26.27 -12.41
C GLU A 82 -10.95 -27.48 -12.55
N ALA A 83 -9.81 -27.51 -11.86
CA ALA A 83 -8.90 -28.65 -11.87
C ALA A 83 -9.48 -29.92 -11.21
N SER A 84 -10.41 -29.78 -10.24
CA SER A 84 -11.09 -30.92 -9.60
C SER A 84 -12.27 -31.49 -10.40
N ASN A 85 -12.69 -30.85 -11.49
CA ASN A 85 -13.77 -31.34 -12.38
C ASN A 85 -13.25 -32.14 -13.59
N ILE A 86 -11.93 -32.39 -13.67
CA ILE A 86 -11.30 -33.19 -14.73
C ILE A 86 -10.72 -34.48 -14.11
N ASP A 87 -11.57 -35.28 -13.47
CA ASP A 87 -11.32 -36.69 -13.12
C ASP A 87 -12.72 -37.34 -13.04
N SER A 88 -13.16 -38.24 -13.91
CA SER A 88 -12.45 -39.35 -14.54
C SER A 88 -13.04 -39.68 -15.93
N PRO A 89 -12.26 -40.20 -16.89
CA PRO A 89 -12.83 -40.87 -18.05
C PRO A 89 -13.52 -42.17 -17.59
N GLN A 90 -14.82 -42.29 -17.85
CA GLN A 90 -15.50 -43.59 -17.78
C GLN A 90 -14.93 -44.45 -18.91
N ILE A 91 -14.03 -45.36 -18.55
CA ILE A 91 -13.62 -46.44 -19.45
C ILE A 91 -14.79 -47.42 -19.46
N ASP A 92 -15.63 -47.33 -20.50
CA ASP A 92 -16.56 -48.40 -20.85
C ASP A 92 -15.74 -49.62 -21.29
N ILE A 93 -15.49 -50.53 -20.34
CA ILE A 93 -14.98 -51.85 -20.65
C ILE A 93 -16.15 -52.63 -21.26
N LEU A 94 -16.23 -52.63 -22.59
CA LEU A 94 -17.10 -53.55 -23.32
C LEU A 94 -16.63 -54.99 -23.02
N SER A 95 -17.31 -55.64 -22.10
CA SER A 95 -17.26 -57.09 -21.89
C SER A 95 -17.83 -57.79 -23.13
N SER A 96 -16.98 -58.09 -24.11
CA SER A 96 -17.28 -59.08 -25.13
C SER A 96 -16.91 -60.47 -24.60
N GLU A 97 -17.76 -61.01 -23.73
CA GLU A 97 -17.97 -62.45 -23.61
C GLU A 97 -19.12 -62.81 -24.55
N ASN A 98 -18.83 -63.52 -25.63
CA ASN A 98 -19.51 -64.78 -25.99
C ASN A 98 -19.20 -65.21 -27.42
N LEU A 99 -18.61 -66.41 -27.49
CA LEU A 99 -18.72 -67.48 -28.52
C LEU A 99 -18.20 -67.22 -29.94
#